data_AF-A0A1M5WF80-F1
#
_entry.id   AF-A0A1M5WF80-F1
#
_cell.length_a   1.000
_cell.length_b   1.000
_cell.length_c   1.000
_cell.angle_alpha   90.00
_cell.angle_beta   90.00
_cell.angle_gamma   90.00
#
_symmetry.space_group_name_H-M   'P 1'
#
loop_
_entity.id
_entity.type
_entity.pdbx_description
1 polymer ?
#
loop_
_entity_poly.entity_id
_entity_poly.type
_entity_poly.pdbx_seq_one_letter_code
_entity_poly.pdbx_strand_id
1 'polypeptide(L)'
;MLENHHKNIATFIHLSTFSRFVIPLGNYLGPIILWVLNKEKSEFINEHGKQAINFQLSVLLYTIVLGLITIPFFMFNVFQGFHFDGLQHFSFNLNRAFPLFLILGGSIGFITVIGFLFEFVFVIIASLKAKEGELYKYPLTINFIK
;
A
#
# COMPACT_ATOMS: atom_id res chain seq x y z
N MET A 1 3.86 -4.14 33.89
CA MET A 1 3.35 -5.23 33.04
C MET A 1 2.41 -4.60 32.02
N LEU A 2 2.47 -5.01 30.75
CA LEU A 2 1.64 -4.41 29.69
C LEU A 2 0.17 -4.81 29.86
N GLU A 3 -0.73 -3.84 29.98
CA GLU A 3 -2.16 -4.10 30.13
C GLU A 3 -2.76 -4.70 28.85
N ASN A 4 -3.71 -5.61 29.02
CA ASN A 4 -4.44 -6.22 27.90
C ASN A 4 -5.13 -5.16 27.03
N HIS A 5 -5.59 -4.06 27.64
CA HIS A 5 -6.20 -2.95 26.91
C HIS A 5 -5.23 -2.32 25.90
N HIS A 6 -3.98 -2.06 26.31
CA HIS A 6 -2.94 -1.51 25.42
C HIS A 6 -2.57 -2.46 24.30
N LYS A 7 -2.45 -3.76 24.60
CA LYS A 7 -2.21 -4.81 23.59
C LYS A 7 -3.32 -4.87 22.55
N ASN A 8 -4.58 -4.80 23.01
CA ASN A 8 -5.73 -4.81 22.12
C ASN A 8 -5.74 -3.58 21.21
N ILE A 9 -5.51 -2.38 21.73
CA ILE A 9 -5.43 -1.15 20.91
C ILE A 9 -4.31 -1.28 19.87
N ALA A 10 -3.11 -1.68 20.28
CA ALA A 10 -1.99 -1.86 19.35
C ALA A 10 -2.28 -2.90 18.26
N THR A 11 -2.96 -4.00 18.62
CA THR A 11 -3.42 -5.01 17.66
C THR A 11 -4.41 -4.40 16.66
N PHE A 12 -5.39 -3.63 17.15
CA PHE A 12 -6.38 -2.97 16.29
C PHE A 12 -5.78 -1.89 15.40
N ILE A 13 -4.72 -1.20 15.82
CA ILE A 13 -3.99 -0.27 14.96
C ILE A 13 -3.53 -1.00 13.69
N HIS A 14 -2.86 -2.14 13.80
CA HIS A 14 -2.41 -2.90 12.62
C HIS A 14 -3.57 -3.45 11.81
N LEU A 15 -4.55 -4.08 12.46
CA LEU A 15 -5.72 -4.64 11.76
C LEU A 15 -6.55 -3.58 11.04
N SER A 16 -6.61 -2.36 11.56
CA SER A 16 -7.35 -1.26 10.94
C SER A 16 -6.80 -0.84 9.58
N THR A 17 -5.57 -1.24 9.23
CA THR A 17 -5.03 -1.07 7.88
C THR A 17 -5.85 -1.81 6.82
N PHE A 18 -6.61 -2.84 7.19
CA PHE A 18 -7.52 -3.54 6.28
C PHE A 18 -8.83 -2.81 6.01
N SER A 19 -9.11 -1.70 6.70
CA SER A 19 -10.32 -0.91 6.42
C SER A 19 -10.36 -0.32 5.01
N ARG A 20 -9.24 -0.30 4.26
CA ARG A 20 -9.21 0.05 2.82
C ARG A 20 -10.15 -0.78 1.96
N PHE A 21 -10.51 -2.00 2.37
CA PHE A 21 -11.43 -2.85 1.61
C PHE A 21 -12.88 -2.37 1.68
N VAL A 22 -13.21 -1.46 2.60
CA VAL A 22 -14.55 -0.91 2.80
C VAL A 22 -14.56 0.60 2.56
N ILE A 23 -13.55 1.31 3.06
CA ILE A 23 -13.45 2.76 3.02
C ILE A 23 -12.21 3.14 2.19
N PRO A 24 -12.34 3.93 1.11
CA PRO A 24 -11.19 4.45 0.39
C PRO A 24 -10.21 5.16 1.34
N LEU A 25 -8.91 4.86 1.21
CA LEU A 25 -7.85 5.35 2.11
C LEU A 25 -7.99 4.92 3.58
N GLY A 26 -8.89 3.98 3.89
CA GLY A 26 -9.08 3.46 5.24
C GLY A 26 -7.80 2.93 5.88
N ASN A 27 -6.89 2.36 5.07
CA ASN A 27 -5.62 1.84 5.55
C ASN A 27 -4.73 2.88 6.24
N TYR A 28 -4.93 4.17 5.98
CA TYR A 28 -4.27 5.26 6.69
C TYR A 28 -5.15 5.81 7.81
N LEU A 29 -6.44 6.02 7.53
CA LEU A 29 -7.37 6.62 8.48
C LEU A 29 -7.54 5.78 9.74
N GLY A 30 -7.72 4.47 9.62
CA GLY A 30 -7.88 3.55 10.75
C GLY A 30 -6.72 3.64 11.75
N PRO A 31 -5.47 3.40 11.30
CA PRO A 31 -4.32 3.47 12.19
C PRO A 31 -4.09 4.86 12.77
N ILE A 32 -4.28 5.93 11.98
CA ILE A 32 -4.09 7.31 12.44
C ILE A 32 -5.09 7.66 13.53
N ILE A 33 -6.38 7.36 13.33
CA ILE A 33 -7.42 7.66 14.32
C ILE A 33 -7.15 6.89 15.62
N LEU A 34 -6.90 5.58 15.53
CA LEU A 34 -6.61 4.75 16.70
C LEU A 34 -5.33 5.18 17.43
N TRP A 35 -4.28 5.55 16.69
CA TRP A 35 -3.04 6.05 17.27
C TRP A 35 -3.24 7.40 17.94
N VAL A 36 -3.80 8.41 17.26
CA VAL A 36 -3.94 9.76 17.83
C VAL A 36 -4.78 9.77 19.11
N LEU A 37 -5.86 8.97 19.17
CA LEU A 37 -6.73 8.87 20.34
C LEU A 37 -6.09 8.15 21.55
N ASN A 38 -4.98 7.44 21.36
CA ASN A 38 -4.41 6.56 22.38
C ASN A 38 -2.89 6.68 22.59
N LYS A 39 -2.16 7.41 21.74
CA LYS A 39 -0.69 7.51 21.79
C LYS A 39 -0.15 8.02 23.12
N GLU A 40 -0.89 8.89 23.80
CA GLU A 40 -0.48 9.46 25.10
C GLU A 40 -0.71 8.50 26.27
N LYS A 41 -1.48 7.42 26.06
CA LYS A 41 -1.85 6.46 27.11
C LYS A 41 -0.75 5.42 27.34
N SER A 42 0.07 5.13 26.32
CA SER A 42 1.13 4.12 26.43
C SER A 42 2.18 4.26 25.34
N GLU A 43 3.46 4.20 25.71
CA GLU A 43 4.57 4.17 24.75
C GLU A 43 4.47 2.98 23.79
N PHE A 44 3.93 1.85 24.27
CA PHE A 44 3.70 0.67 23.43
C PHE A 44 2.71 0.96 22.28
N ILE A 45 1.63 1.70 22.57
CA ILE A 45 0.66 2.12 21.56
C ILE A 45 1.29 3.15 20.63
N ASN A 46 2.07 4.08 21.17
CA ASN A 46 2.76 5.10 20.40
C ASN A 46 3.68 4.47 19.34
N GLU A 47 4.53 3.53 19.75
CA GLU A 47 5.47 2.84 18.86
C GLU A 47 4.76 2.00 17.80
N HIS A 48 3.72 1.22 18.16
CA HIS A 48 2.95 0.47 17.17
C HIS A 48 2.19 1.37 16.19
N GLY A 49 1.64 2.49 16.65
CA GLY A 49 0.99 3.48 15.80
C GLY A 49 1.95 4.10 14.80
N LYS A 50 3.11 4.58 15.26
CA LYS A 50 4.17 5.09 14.38
C LYS A 50 4.59 4.03 13.35
N GLN A 51 4.82 2.78 13.78
CA GLN A 51 5.21 1.69 12.89
C GLN A 51 4.15 1.38 11.82
N ALA A 52 2.88 1.26 12.21
CA ALA A 52 1.78 1.01 11.27
C ALA A 52 1.65 2.15 10.25
N ILE A 53 1.67 3.41 10.71
CA ILE A 53 1.51 4.57 9.84
C ILE A 53 2.71 4.72 8.90
N ASN A 54 3.94 4.60 9.42
CA ASN A 54 5.16 4.67 8.61
C ASN A 54 5.19 3.57 7.54
N PHE A 55 4.79 2.35 7.88
CA PHE A 55 4.72 1.25 6.91
C PHE A 55 3.71 1.54 5.80
N GLN A 56 2.49 1.98 6.16
CA GLN A 56 1.47 2.33 5.17
C GLN A 56 1.92 3.49 4.26
N LEU A 57 2.57 4.52 4.82
CA LEU A 57 3.15 5.60 4.02
C LEU A 57 4.30 5.14 3.13
N SER A 58 5.09 4.15 3.56
CA SER A 58 6.15 3.55 2.73
C SER A 58 5.55 2.82 1.54
N VAL A 59 4.53 1.99 1.77
CA VAL A 59 3.79 1.30 0.71
C VAL A 59 3.13 2.29 -0.26
N LEU A 60 2.58 3.39 0.25
CA LEU A 60 2.04 4.48 -0.59
C LEU A 60 3.11 5.03 -1.52
N LEU A 61 4.28 5.39 -0.96
CA LEU A 61 5.39 5.93 -1.73
C LEU A 61 5.84 4.96 -2.82
N TYR A 62 6.01 3.68 -2.48
CA TYR A 62 6.39 2.64 -3.45
C TYR A 62 5.35 2.49 -4.56
N THR A 63 4.07 2.53 -4.21
CA THR A 63 2.96 2.45 -5.18
C THR A 63 2.93 3.67 -6.09
N ILE A 64 3.17 4.87 -5.55
CA ILE A 64 3.25 6.11 -6.35
C ILE A 64 4.42 6.02 -7.33
N VAL A 65 5.61 5.61 -6.88
CA VAL A 65 6.79 5.46 -7.76
C VAL A 65 6.52 4.45 -8.88
N LEU A 66 5.93 3.30 -8.56
CA LEU A 66 5.53 2.31 -9.57
C LEU A 66 4.49 2.87 -10.54
N GLY A 67 3.50 3.61 -10.05
CA GLY A 67 2.48 4.27 -10.86
C GLY A 67 3.07 5.31 -11.82
N LEU A 68 4.00 6.14 -11.35
CA LEU A 68 4.67 7.15 -12.16
C LEU A 68 5.51 6.55 -13.29
N ILE A 69 6.02 5.32 -13.13
CA ILE A 69 6.74 4.61 -14.20
C ILE A 69 5.73 3.94 -15.15
N THR A 70 4.72 3.28 -14.58
CA THR A 70 3.79 2.43 -15.34
C THR A 70 2.81 3.22 -16.18
N ILE A 71 2.27 4.33 -15.65
CA ILE A 71 1.22 5.11 -16.33
C ILE A 71 1.75 5.77 -17.62
N PRO A 72 2.89 6.50 -17.63
CA PRO A 72 3.42 7.07 -18.86
C PRO A 72 3.81 6.00 -19.89
N PHE A 73 4.40 4.90 -19.43
CA PHE A 73 4.73 3.77 -20.30
C PHE A 73 3.47 3.18 -20.94
N PHE A 74 2.42 2.97 -20.15
CA PHE A 74 1.13 2.50 -20.64
C PHE A 74 0.53 3.47 -21.66
N MET A 75 0.46 4.77 -21.32
CA MET A 75 -0.06 5.79 -22.23
C MET A 75 0.69 5.79 -23.55
N PHE A 76 2.03 5.76 -23.52
CA PHE A 76 2.85 5.72 -24.73
C PHE A 76 2.56 4.50 -25.61
N ASN A 77 2.40 3.31 -25.02
CA ASN A 77 2.04 2.11 -25.78
C ASN A 77 0.63 2.20 -26.37
N VAL A 78 -0.34 2.74 -25.63
CA VAL A 78 -1.70 2.98 -26.12
C VAL A 78 -1.68 3.97 -27.28
N PHE A 79 -0.90 5.06 -27.17
CA PHE A 79 -0.76 6.05 -28.23
C PHE A 79 -0.20 5.47 -29.53
N GLN A 80 0.75 4.53 -29.46
CA GLN A 80 1.27 3.83 -30.65
C GLN A 80 0.21 2.97 -31.37
N GLY A 81 -0.85 2.57 -30.67
CA GLY A 81 -1.95 1.84 -31.27
C GLY A 81 -2.81 2.70 -32.19
N PHE A 82 -2.80 4.02 -32.04
CA PHE A 82 -3.59 4.92 -32.88
C PHE A 82 -2.86 5.25 -34.18
N HIS A 83 -3.57 5.16 -35.30
CA HIS A 83 -3.13 5.65 -36.60
C HIS A 83 -4.09 6.74 -37.07
N PHE A 84 -3.55 7.89 -37.47
CA PHE A 84 -4.31 9.02 -37.97
C PHE A 84 -3.95 9.24 -39.44
N ASP A 85 -4.87 8.91 -40.35
CA ASP A 85 -4.76 9.23 -41.77
C ASP A 85 -5.77 10.34 -42.11
N GLY A 86 -5.37 11.58 -41.87
CA GLY A 86 -6.21 12.76 -42.08
C GLY A 86 -7.32 12.95 -41.03
N LEU A 87 -8.25 13.87 -41.30
CA LEU A 87 -9.30 14.28 -40.33
C LEU A 87 -10.50 13.32 -40.25
N GLN A 88 -10.63 12.36 -41.18
CA GLN A 88 -11.80 11.48 -41.29
C GLN A 88 -11.52 10.00 -40.99
N HIS A 89 -10.24 9.58 -40.92
CA HIS A 89 -9.87 8.18 -40.66
C HIS A 89 -9.00 8.03 -39.41
N PHE A 90 -9.67 7.67 -38.31
CA PHE A 90 -9.05 7.20 -37.07
C PHE A 90 -9.13 5.68 -37.01
N SER A 91 -8.00 5.01 -36.84
CA SER A 91 -7.96 3.57 -36.61
C SER A 91 -7.11 3.21 -35.40
N PHE A 92 -7.54 2.18 -34.66
CA PHE A 92 -6.77 1.63 -33.54
C PHE A 92 -6.34 0.20 -33.87
N ASN A 93 -5.03 -0.05 -33.86
CA ASN A 93 -4.45 -1.36 -34.14
C ASN A 93 -4.03 -2.07 -32.85
N LEU A 94 -4.87 -3.02 -32.42
CA LEU A 94 -4.64 -3.88 -31.26
C LEU A 94 -3.33 -4.68 -31.35
N ASN A 95 -2.92 -5.11 -32.54
CA ASN A 95 -1.72 -5.95 -32.68
C ASN A 95 -0.42 -5.15 -32.47
N ARG A 96 -0.44 -3.83 -32.65
CA ARG A 96 0.70 -2.95 -32.36
C ARG A 96 0.76 -2.52 -30.90
N ALA A 97 -0.37 -2.25 -30.27
CA ALA A 97 -0.39 -1.71 -28.90
C ALA A 97 -0.11 -2.75 -27.80
N PHE A 98 -0.27 -4.05 -28.08
CA PHE A 98 -0.39 -5.07 -27.03
C PHE A 98 0.86 -5.95 -26.76
N PRO A 99 1.81 -6.22 -27.68
CA PRO A 99 2.88 -7.19 -27.42
C PRO A 99 3.83 -6.76 -26.28
N LEU A 100 4.33 -5.52 -26.32
CA LEU A 100 5.25 -4.99 -25.29
C LEU A 100 4.49 -4.61 -24.01
N PHE A 101 3.26 -4.11 -24.15
CA PHE A 101 2.41 -3.74 -23.02
C PHE A 101 2.05 -4.94 -22.14
N LEU A 102 1.66 -6.08 -22.72
CA LEU A 102 1.29 -7.26 -21.94
C LEU A 102 2.47 -7.85 -21.17
N ILE A 103 3.65 -7.87 -21.79
CA ILE A 103 4.85 -8.42 -21.14
C ILE A 103 5.28 -7.52 -19.98
N LEU A 104 5.40 -6.21 -20.20
CA LEU A 104 5.92 -5.30 -19.17
C LEU A 104 4.85 -4.89 -18.15
N GLY A 105 3.64 -4.55 -18.61
CA GLY A 105 2.50 -4.22 -17.75
C GLY A 105 2.02 -5.41 -16.93
N GLY A 106 1.98 -6.61 -17.54
CA GLY A 106 1.66 -7.85 -16.82
C GLY A 106 2.70 -8.16 -15.74
N SER A 107 3.99 -7.99 -16.03
CA SER A 107 5.06 -8.19 -15.04
C SER A 107 4.95 -7.23 -13.86
N ILE A 108 4.72 -5.94 -14.12
CA ILE A 108 4.56 -4.93 -13.05
C ILE A 108 3.29 -5.20 -12.22
N GLY A 109 2.19 -5.56 -12.87
CA GLY A 109 0.95 -5.96 -12.20
C GLY A 109 1.19 -7.15 -11.27
N PHE A 110 1.93 -8.15 -11.74
CA PHE A 110 2.30 -9.32 -10.93
C PHE A 110 3.15 -8.96 -9.71
N ILE A 111 4.17 -8.10 -9.88
CA ILE A 111 4.99 -7.59 -8.78
C ILE A 111 4.14 -6.85 -7.74
N THR A 112 3.17 -6.04 -8.21
CA THR A 112 2.28 -5.27 -7.32
C THR A 112 1.40 -6.19 -6.49
N VAL A 113 0.85 -7.25 -7.10
CA VAL A 113 0.06 -8.27 -6.39
C VAL A 113 0.92 -8.99 -5.34
N ILE A 114 2.15 -9.37 -5.68
CA ILE A 114 3.09 -9.97 -4.72
C ILE A 114 3.37 -9.01 -3.55
N GLY A 115 3.64 -7.73 -3.84
CA GLY A 115 3.86 -6.71 -2.82
C GLY A 115 2.68 -6.57 -1.86
N PHE A 116 1.46 -6.59 -2.38
CA PHE A 116 0.24 -6.57 -1.59
C PHE A 116 0.10 -7.82 -0.69
N LEU A 117 0.47 -9.02 -1.17
CA LEU A 117 0.48 -10.23 -0.35
C LEU A 117 1.50 -10.15 0.78
N PHE A 118 2.71 -9.63 0.52
CA PHE A 118 3.69 -9.38 1.58
C PHE A 118 3.18 -8.38 2.60
N GLU A 119 2.56 -7.29 2.15
CA GLU A 119 1.94 -6.30 3.02
C GLU A 119 0.89 -6.94 3.94
N PHE A 120 0.01 -7.76 3.37
CA PHE A 120 -1.01 -8.50 4.11
C PHE A 120 -0.37 -9.38 5.20
N VAL A 121 0.64 -10.18 4.83
CA VAL A 121 1.36 -11.05 5.78
C VAL A 121 2.00 -10.25 6.90
N PHE A 122 2.70 -9.15 6.59
CA PHE A 122 3.36 -8.34 7.62
C PHE A 122 2.36 -7.69 8.58
N VAL A 123 1.21 -7.22 8.10
CA VAL A 123 0.15 -6.68 8.98
C VAL A 123 -0.37 -7.75 9.94
N ILE A 124 -0.57 -8.98 9.47
CA ILE A 124 -1.00 -10.09 10.33
C ILE A 124 0.07 -10.41 11.38
N ILE A 125 1.34 -10.49 10.99
CA ILE A 125 2.45 -10.74 11.94
C ILE A 125 2.54 -9.62 12.98
N ALA A 126 2.46 -8.35 12.55
CA ALA A 126 2.48 -7.20 13.44
C ALA A 126 1.33 -7.23 14.45
N SER A 127 0.13 -7.62 13.99
CA SER A 127 -1.05 -7.77 14.83
C SER A 127 -0.87 -8.87 15.87
N LEU A 128 -0.31 -10.02 15.48
CA LEU A 128 -0.02 -11.12 16.40
C LEU A 128 1.05 -10.72 17.44
N LYS A 129 2.10 -10.03 17.00
CA LYS A 129 3.17 -9.54 17.89
C LYS A 129 2.65 -8.51 18.89
N ALA A 130 1.82 -7.57 18.43
CA ALA A 130 1.16 -6.60 19.32
C ALA A 130 0.28 -7.29 20.39
N LYS A 131 -0.43 -8.36 20.00
CA LYS A 131 -1.24 -9.18 20.91
C LYS A 131 -0.38 -9.91 21.96
N GLU A 132 0.80 -10.39 21.58
CA GLU A 132 1.77 -10.99 22.52
C GLU A 132 2.37 -9.93 23.47
N GLY A 133 2.35 -8.66 23.07
CA GLY A 133 2.97 -7.54 23.79
C GLY A 133 4.40 -7.26 23.33
N GLU A 134 4.75 -7.73 22.13
CA GLU A 134 6.05 -7.53 21.51
C GLU A 134 5.99 -6.39 20.50
N LEU A 135 7.03 -5.56 20.47
CA LEU A 135 7.19 -4.55 19.43
C LEU A 135 7.51 -5.24 18.11
N TYR A 136 6.92 -4.73 17.03
CA TYR A 136 7.17 -5.20 15.68
C TYR A 136 7.58 -4.05 14.78
N LYS A 137 8.70 -4.23 14.08
CA LYS A 137 9.19 -3.31 13.07
C LYS A 137 8.93 -3.91 11.69
N TYR A 138 8.11 -3.21 10.92
CA TYR A 138 7.79 -3.65 9.56
C TYR A 138 9.06 -3.64 8.68
N PRO A 139 9.31 -4.70 7.89
CA PRO A 139 10.34 -4.68 6.87
C PRO A 139 10.08 -3.57 5.83
N LEU A 140 11.14 -3.05 5.21
CA LEU A 140 11.06 -2.03 4.16
C LEU A 140 10.29 -0.77 4.58
N THR A 141 10.29 -0.43 5.86
CA THR A 141 9.63 0.77 6.37
C THR A 141 10.58 1.97 6.40
N ILE A 142 10.11 3.08 5.87
CA ILE A 142 10.72 4.41 5.97
C ILE A 142 10.07 5.13 7.17
N ASN A 143 10.90 5.63 8.08
CA ASN A 143 10.41 6.32 9.28
C ASN A 143 10.10 7.80 8.98
N PHE A 144 8.86 8.09 8.60
CA PHE A 144 8.37 9.46 8.41
C PHE A 144 8.08 10.15 9.74
N ILE A 145 7.46 9.41 10.67
CA ILE A 145 7.17 9.83 12.03
C ILE A 145 8.23 9.23 12.95
N LYS A 146 8.89 10.09 13.74
CA LYS A 146 9.92 9.72 14.73
C LYS A 146 9.30 9.53 16.11
#